data_AF-A0A2M8DX83-F1
#
_entry.id   AF-A0A2M8DX83-F1
#
_cell.length_a   1.000
_cell.length_b   1.000
_cell.length_c   1.000
_cell.angle_alpha   90.00
_cell.angle_beta   90.00
_cell.angle_gamma   90.00
#
_symmetry.space_group_name_H-M   'P 1'
#
loop_
_entity.id
_entity.type
_entity.pdbx_description
1 polymer ?
#
loop_
_entity_poly.entity_id
_entity_poly.type
_entity_poly.pdbx_seq_one_letter_code
_entity_poly.pdbx_strand_id
1 'polypeptide(L)'
;MKKTLALCALAFSLNSAFAATPLESSIAQLQHEWAAANYKTPENSREDALEKLAREAHQVSAANPGRAEPLIWEGIITSTLAKYQSLFSAGGTAKSARDLLLAAEKIDANALDGSALTSLGSLYYKVPRFGSFGDHKKAREYLERSLKINPAGIDQNYFYADFLYEEGEYAKALEYFKKA
;
A
#
# COMPACT_ATOMS: atom_id res chain seq x y z
N MET A 1 -68.51 -9.64 -19.86
CA MET A 1 -67.63 -8.49 -19.53
C MET A 1 -66.35 -9.04 -18.91
N LYS A 2 -65.22 -8.93 -19.62
CA LYS A 2 -63.91 -9.49 -19.25
C LYS A 2 -63.16 -8.48 -18.37
N LYS A 3 -62.63 -8.88 -17.22
CA LYS A 3 -61.52 -8.21 -16.53
C LYS A 3 -60.52 -9.26 -16.09
N THR A 4 -59.40 -9.27 -16.81
CA THR A 4 -58.22 -10.12 -16.64
C THR A 4 -57.49 -9.80 -15.33
N LEU A 5 -57.19 -10.82 -14.52
CA LEU A 5 -56.24 -10.72 -13.40
C LEU A 5 -54.83 -10.48 -13.98
N ALA A 6 -54.19 -9.39 -13.57
CA ALA A 6 -52.79 -9.13 -13.86
C ALA A 6 -51.92 -9.88 -12.83
N LEU A 7 -51.12 -10.81 -13.32
CA LEU A 7 -50.13 -11.58 -12.57
C LEU A 7 -48.88 -10.71 -12.39
N CYS A 8 -48.61 -10.22 -11.18
CA CYS A 8 -47.34 -9.57 -10.85
C CYS A 8 -46.22 -10.62 -10.78
N ALA A 9 -45.46 -10.76 -11.87
CA ALA A 9 -44.22 -11.53 -11.86
C ALA A 9 -43.13 -10.72 -11.15
N LEU A 10 -42.78 -11.14 -9.93
CA LEU A 10 -41.60 -10.66 -9.22
C LEU A 10 -40.35 -11.19 -9.94
N ALA A 11 -39.68 -10.33 -10.70
CA ALA A 11 -38.37 -10.65 -11.26
C ALA A 11 -37.33 -10.59 -10.14
N PHE A 12 -36.99 -11.76 -9.59
CA PHE A 12 -35.81 -11.93 -8.73
C PHE A 12 -34.57 -11.72 -9.60
N SER A 13 -33.94 -10.54 -9.51
CA SER A 13 -32.61 -10.31 -10.06
C SER A 13 -31.62 -11.19 -9.30
N LEU A 14 -31.05 -12.17 -10.00
CA LEU A 14 -29.92 -12.98 -9.54
C LEU A 14 -28.74 -12.03 -9.29
N ASN A 15 -28.49 -11.68 -8.03
CA ASN A 15 -27.20 -11.12 -7.62
C ASN A 15 -26.17 -12.24 -7.70
N SER A 16 -25.44 -12.31 -8.81
CA SER A 16 -24.23 -13.11 -8.91
C SER A 16 -23.19 -12.51 -7.95
N ALA A 17 -23.08 -13.08 -6.75
CA ALA A 17 -21.95 -12.83 -5.88
C ALA A 17 -20.72 -13.44 -6.56
N PHE A 18 -19.86 -12.61 -7.15
CA PHE A 18 -18.56 -13.05 -7.64
C PHE A 18 -17.73 -13.44 -6.42
N ALA A 19 -17.33 -14.71 -6.35
CA ALA A 19 -16.37 -15.16 -5.36
C ALA A 19 -15.02 -14.49 -5.64
N ALA A 20 -14.37 -13.98 -4.59
CA ALA A 20 -13.04 -13.40 -4.71
C ALA A 20 -12.06 -14.40 -5.32
N THR A 21 -11.16 -13.92 -6.18
CA THR A 21 -10.13 -14.80 -6.72
C THR A 21 -9.17 -15.27 -5.62
N PRO A 22 -8.44 -16.38 -5.80
CA PRO A 22 -7.46 -16.83 -4.82
C PRO A 22 -6.44 -15.74 -4.46
N LEU A 23 -5.98 -14.97 -5.46
CA LEU A 23 -5.06 -13.85 -5.23
C LEU A 23 -5.72 -12.74 -4.41
N GLU A 24 -6.94 -12.30 -4.75
CA GLU A 24 -7.65 -11.28 -3.97
C GLU A 24 -7.82 -11.69 -2.51
N SER A 25 -8.10 -12.97 -2.27
CA SER A 25 -8.19 -13.53 -0.91
C SER A 25 -6.84 -13.46 -0.18
N SER A 26 -5.74 -13.81 -0.86
CA SER A 26 -4.39 -13.68 -0.30
C SER A 26 -4.01 -12.23 -0.01
N ILE A 27 -4.35 -11.29 -0.89
CA ILE A 27 -4.10 -9.85 -0.67
C ILE A 27 -4.90 -9.34 0.53
N ALA A 28 -6.18 -9.69 0.63
CA ALA A 28 -7.02 -9.31 1.76
C ALA A 28 -6.50 -9.88 3.10
N GLN A 29 -5.95 -11.11 3.07
CA GLN A 29 -5.29 -11.69 4.24
C GLN A 29 -4.02 -10.91 4.63
N LEU A 30 -3.13 -10.61 3.67
CA LEU A 30 -1.93 -9.81 3.92
C LEU A 30 -2.26 -8.43 4.51
N GLN A 31 -3.31 -7.77 4.00
CA GLN A 31 -3.83 -6.52 4.54
C GLN A 31 -4.23 -6.63 6.01
N HIS A 32 -5.02 -7.65 6.33
CA HIS A 32 -5.52 -7.88 7.67
C HIS A 32 -4.38 -8.18 8.65
N GLU A 33 -3.47 -9.07 8.25
CA GLU A 33 -2.33 -9.48 9.07
C GLU A 33 -1.32 -8.35 9.24
N TRP A 34 -1.08 -7.53 8.21
CA TRP A 34 -0.26 -6.33 8.33
C TRP A 34 -0.86 -5.34 9.33
N ALA A 35 -2.17 -5.09 9.26
CA ALA A 35 -2.83 -4.20 10.21
C ALA A 35 -2.76 -4.74 11.65
N ALA A 36 -2.93 -6.06 11.83
CA ALA A 36 -2.77 -6.69 13.14
C ALA A 36 -1.32 -6.56 13.66
N ALA A 37 -0.33 -6.89 12.83
CA ALA A 37 1.09 -6.79 13.18
C ALA A 37 1.49 -5.34 13.51
N ASN A 38 1.08 -4.37 12.68
CA ASN A 38 1.52 -2.98 12.82
C ASN A 38 0.79 -2.22 13.94
N TYR A 39 -0.50 -2.48 14.15
CA TYR A 39 -1.30 -1.67 15.10
C TYR A 39 -1.68 -2.40 16.40
N LYS A 40 -1.77 -3.74 16.40
CA LYS A 40 -2.26 -4.50 17.56
C LYS A 40 -1.15 -5.24 18.30
N THR A 41 -0.09 -5.64 17.61
CA THR A 41 1.04 -6.34 18.25
C THR A 41 1.85 -5.36 19.13
N PRO A 42 2.24 -5.77 20.35
CA PRO A 42 3.16 -5.02 21.19
C PRO A 42 4.48 -4.70 20.46
N GLU A 43 5.05 -3.54 20.72
CA GLU A 43 6.23 -3.04 19.98
C GLU A 43 7.42 -4.01 20.02
N ASN A 44 7.69 -4.60 21.20
CA ASN A 44 8.76 -5.58 21.40
C ASN A 44 8.54 -6.93 20.68
N SER A 45 7.37 -7.17 20.11
CA SER A 45 7.05 -8.38 19.32
C SER A 45 6.70 -8.04 17.86
N ARG A 46 6.76 -6.77 17.49
CA ARG A 46 6.32 -6.31 16.17
C ARG A 46 7.32 -6.65 15.07
N GLU A 47 8.62 -6.61 15.36
CA GLU A 47 9.67 -7.05 14.44
C GLU A 47 9.44 -8.51 14.03
N ASP A 48 9.40 -9.45 14.98
CA ASP A 48 9.16 -10.88 14.73
C ASP A 48 7.87 -11.15 13.93
N ALA A 49 6.78 -10.45 14.28
CA ALA A 49 5.50 -10.59 13.60
C ALA A 49 5.58 -10.12 12.13
N LEU A 50 6.24 -8.99 11.88
CA LEU A 50 6.43 -8.45 10.53
C LEU A 50 7.44 -9.28 9.72
N GLU A 51 8.47 -9.86 10.35
CA GLU A 51 9.40 -10.77 9.67
C GLU A 51 8.69 -12.03 9.17
N LYS A 52 7.84 -12.62 10.01
CA LYS A 52 7.00 -13.75 9.59
C LYS A 52 6.10 -13.35 8.42
N LEU A 53 5.41 -12.22 8.55
CA LEU A 53 4.49 -11.75 7.52
C LEU A 53 5.20 -11.39 6.21
N ALA A 54 6.42 -10.84 6.27
CA ALA A 54 7.22 -10.55 5.08
C ALA A 54 7.55 -11.83 4.29
N ARG A 55 7.87 -12.93 4.98
CA ARG A 55 8.09 -14.24 4.33
C ARG A 55 6.81 -14.78 3.68
N GLU A 56 5.66 -14.59 4.31
CA GLU A 56 4.36 -15.00 3.75
C GLU A 56 3.99 -14.15 2.53
N ALA A 57 4.19 -12.83 2.60
CA ALA A 57 3.99 -11.94 1.46
C ALA A 57 4.89 -12.31 0.27
N HIS A 58 6.14 -12.68 0.53
CA HIS A 58 7.06 -13.15 -0.51
C HIS A 58 6.57 -14.43 -1.20
N GLN A 59 5.98 -15.37 -0.46
CA GLN A 59 5.39 -16.58 -1.06
C GLN A 59 4.22 -16.23 -1.99
N VAL A 60 3.38 -15.25 -1.60
CA VAL A 60 2.27 -14.78 -2.43
C VAL A 60 2.78 -14.10 -3.70
N SER A 61 3.79 -13.24 -3.62
CA SER A 61 4.35 -12.58 -4.81
C SER A 61 5.06 -13.55 -5.75
N ALA A 62 5.85 -14.50 -5.21
CA ALA A 62 6.54 -15.52 -5.99
C ALA A 62 5.55 -16.46 -6.73
N ALA A 63 4.40 -16.76 -6.12
CA ALA A 63 3.36 -17.57 -6.74
C ALA A 63 2.54 -16.83 -7.82
N ASN A 64 2.67 -15.50 -7.92
CA ASN A 64 1.88 -14.65 -8.81
C ASN A 64 2.79 -13.75 -9.67
N PRO A 65 3.66 -14.32 -10.53
CA PRO A 65 4.57 -13.54 -11.36
C PRO A 65 3.81 -12.61 -12.31
N GLY A 66 4.32 -11.39 -12.51
CA GLY A 66 3.71 -10.39 -13.39
C GLY A 66 2.49 -9.68 -12.79
N ARG A 67 2.21 -9.85 -11.49
CA ARG A 67 1.18 -9.11 -10.76
C ARG A 67 1.80 -8.03 -9.88
N ALA A 68 1.29 -6.81 -9.98
CA ALA A 68 1.79 -5.66 -9.21
C ALA A 68 1.32 -5.74 -7.75
N GLU A 69 0.05 -6.11 -7.53
CA GLU A 69 -0.61 -6.10 -6.22
C GLU A 69 0.13 -6.87 -5.13
N PRO A 70 0.60 -8.13 -5.35
CA PRO A 70 1.33 -8.84 -4.30
C PRO A 70 2.74 -8.26 -4.06
N LEU A 71 3.41 -7.71 -5.09
CA LEU A 71 4.68 -7.00 -4.91
C LEU A 71 4.50 -5.70 -4.11
N ILE A 72 3.37 -5.00 -4.30
CA ILE A 72 3.03 -3.80 -3.53
C ILE A 72 2.87 -4.16 -2.06
N TRP A 73 2.10 -5.20 -1.74
CA TRP A 73 1.91 -5.62 -0.35
C TRP A 73 3.18 -6.15 0.30
N GLU A 74 3.98 -6.96 -0.41
CA GLU A 74 5.30 -7.37 0.08
C GLU A 74 6.20 -6.17 0.34
N GLY A 75 6.22 -5.18 -0.57
CA GLY A 75 6.96 -3.93 -0.41
C GLY A 75 6.51 -3.11 0.81
N ILE A 76 5.20 -2.94 1.01
CA ILE A 76 4.63 -2.23 2.17
C ILE A 76 5.00 -2.95 3.48
N ILE A 77 4.81 -4.26 3.56
CA ILE A 77 5.13 -5.06 4.74
C ILE A 77 6.63 -4.99 5.04
N THR A 78 7.47 -5.15 4.02
CA THR A 78 8.93 -5.10 4.13
C THR A 78 9.41 -3.71 4.56
N SER A 79 8.82 -2.64 4.02
CA SER A 79 9.13 -1.26 4.44
C SER A 79 8.70 -0.99 5.89
N THR A 80 7.61 -1.61 6.34
CA THR A 80 7.11 -1.51 7.71
C THR A 80 8.06 -2.25 8.67
N LEU A 81 8.50 -3.45 8.30
CA LEU A 81 9.50 -4.22 9.05
C LEU A 81 10.79 -3.41 9.26
N ALA A 82 11.30 -2.76 8.22
CA ALA A 82 12.53 -1.97 8.30
C ALA A 82 12.50 -0.87 9.37
N LYS A 83 11.31 -0.36 9.74
CA LYS A 83 11.15 0.66 10.79
C LYS A 83 11.43 0.14 12.20
N TYR A 84 11.26 -1.16 12.43
CA TYR A 84 11.42 -1.79 13.75
C TYR A 84 12.75 -2.52 13.90
N GLN A 85 13.51 -2.68 12.81
CA GLN A 85 14.81 -3.33 12.82
C GLN A 85 15.94 -2.37 13.25
N SER A 86 17.03 -2.95 13.75
CA SER A 86 18.28 -2.21 14.02
C SER A 86 18.85 -1.58 12.74
N LEU A 87 19.67 -0.52 12.88
CA LEU A 87 20.30 0.17 11.72
C LEU A 87 21.12 -0.78 10.82
N PHE A 88 21.69 -1.86 11.37
CA PHE A 88 22.48 -2.83 10.61
C PHE A 88 21.61 -3.65 9.64
N SER A 89 20.36 -3.97 10.00
CA SER A 89 19.44 -4.75 9.18
C SER A 89 18.51 -3.87 8.35
N ALA A 90 18.04 -2.75 8.92
CA ALA A 90 17.01 -1.89 8.36
C ALA A 90 17.36 -1.35 6.96
N GLY A 91 18.63 -1.02 6.71
CA GLY A 91 19.05 -0.48 5.41
C GLY A 91 18.88 -1.48 4.26
N GLY A 92 19.22 -2.75 4.49
CA GLY A 92 19.03 -3.83 3.52
C GLY A 92 17.54 -4.10 3.27
N THR A 93 16.76 -4.16 4.35
CA THR A 93 15.31 -4.39 4.29
C THR A 93 14.58 -3.25 3.56
N ALA A 94 14.91 -1.98 3.85
CA ALA A 94 14.32 -0.83 3.15
C ALA A 94 14.67 -0.82 1.66
N LYS A 95 15.90 -1.24 1.31
CA LYS A 95 16.31 -1.38 -0.09
C LYS A 95 15.52 -2.48 -0.81
N SER A 96 15.30 -3.62 -0.15
CA SER A 96 14.45 -4.70 -0.67
C SER A 96 13.03 -4.22 -0.92
N ALA A 97 12.42 -3.51 0.05
CA ALA A 97 11.10 -2.91 -0.10
C ALA A 97 11.01 -1.97 -1.31
N ARG A 98 12.01 -1.10 -1.49
CA ARG A 98 12.11 -0.21 -2.65
C ARG A 98 12.15 -1.00 -3.95
N ASP A 99 12.98 -2.04 -4.03
CA ASP A 99 13.16 -2.81 -5.26
C ASP A 99 11.88 -3.58 -5.64
N LEU A 100 11.13 -4.10 -4.66
CA LEU A 100 9.80 -4.68 -4.85
C LEU A 100 8.79 -3.67 -5.41
N LEU A 101 8.74 -2.46 -4.83
CA LEU A 101 7.81 -1.42 -5.26
C LEU A 101 8.16 -0.86 -6.64
N LEU A 102 9.44 -0.73 -6.98
CA LEU A 102 9.91 -0.39 -8.32
C LEU A 102 9.54 -1.47 -9.34
N ALA A 103 9.58 -2.75 -8.95
CA ALA A 103 9.13 -3.84 -9.81
C ALA A 103 7.61 -3.77 -10.03
N ALA A 104 6.83 -3.51 -8.97
CA ALA A 104 5.39 -3.33 -9.07
C ALA A 104 5.01 -2.14 -9.97
N GLU A 105 5.67 -0.99 -9.80
CA GLU A 105 5.45 0.20 -10.63
C GLU A 105 5.65 -0.09 -12.12
N LYS A 106 6.66 -0.89 -12.47
CA LYS A 106 6.93 -1.28 -13.87
C LYS A 106 5.82 -2.15 -14.47
N ILE A 107 5.14 -2.93 -13.63
CA ILE A 107 4.03 -3.79 -14.06
C ILE A 107 2.76 -2.94 -14.22
N ASP A 108 2.38 -2.25 -13.15
CA ASP A 108 1.24 -1.33 -13.16
C ASP A 108 1.39 -0.27 -12.06
N ALA A 109 1.70 0.95 -12.47
CA ALA A 109 1.84 2.09 -11.56
C ALA A 109 0.51 2.56 -10.94
N ASN A 110 -0.64 2.17 -11.51
CA ASN A 110 -1.97 2.52 -11.02
C ASN A 110 -2.56 1.46 -10.08
N ALA A 111 -1.96 0.28 -9.99
CA ALA A 111 -2.42 -0.80 -9.14
C ALA A 111 -2.59 -0.32 -7.69
N LEU A 112 -3.70 -0.76 -7.07
CA LEU A 112 -4.09 -0.37 -5.71
C LEU A 112 -4.06 1.16 -5.52
N ASP A 113 -4.67 1.89 -6.45
CA ASP A 113 -4.79 3.35 -6.44
C ASP A 113 -3.44 4.09 -6.32
N GLY A 114 -2.41 3.53 -6.96
CA GLY A 114 -1.06 4.11 -6.95
C GLY A 114 -0.29 3.91 -5.66
N SER A 115 -0.66 2.90 -4.86
CA SER A 115 0.00 2.58 -3.58
C SER A 115 1.51 2.37 -3.71
N ALA A 116 1.98 1.77 -4.83
CA ALA A 116 3.41 1.63 -5.10
C ALA A 116 4.14 2.98 -5.07
N LEU A 117 3.55 4.00 -5.71
CA LEU A 117 4.13 5.33 -5.81
C LEU A 117 4.13 6.04 -4.45
N THR A 118 3.04 5.92 -3.69
CA THR A 118 2.97 6.47 -2.33
C THR A 118 4.04 5.86 -1.43
N SER A 119 4.19 4.53 -1.45
CA SER A 119 5.21 3.85 -0.65
C SER A 119 6.64 4.16 -1.09
N LEU A 120 6.91 4.25 -2.40
CA LEU A 120 8.21 4.69 -2.92
C LEU A 120 8.53 6.10 -2.47
N GLY A 121 7.57 7.02 -2.59
CA GLY A 121 7.66 8.38 -2.09
C GLY A 121 8.10 8.41 -0.63
N SER A 122 7.36 7.71 0.22
CA SER A 122 7.66 7.55 1.66
C SER A 122 9.05 7.00 1.95
N LEU A 123 9.48 5.95 1.26
CA LEU A 123 10.81 5.39 1.44
C LEU A 123 11.91 6.40 1.10
N TYR A 124 11.77 7.13 -0.01
CA TYR A 124 12.81 8.05 -0.47
C TYR A 124 13.07 9.24 0.47
N TYR A 125 12.09 9.69 1.27
CA TYR A 125 12.32 10.76 2.25
C TYR A 125 12.53 10.27 3.69
N LYS A 126 12.11 9.05 4.04
CA LYS A 126 12.30 8.51 5.40
C LYS A 126 13.65 7.82 5.62
N VAL A 127 14.37 7.43 4.56
CA VAL A 127 15.73 6.86 4.72
C VAL A 127 16.82 7.93 4.57
N PRO A 128 18.01 7.75 5.18
CA PRO A 128 19.08 8.74 5.09
C PRO A 128 19.54 9.02 3.66
N ARG A 129 19.88 10.28 3.37
CA ARG A 129 20.46 10.70 2.07
C ARG A 129 21.92 10.31 1.92
N PHE A 130 22.67 10.33 3.03
CA PHE A 130 24.07 9.96 3.05
C PHE A 130 24.21 8.48 3.44
N GLY A 131 24.89 7.69 2.61
CA GLY A 131 25.12 6.26 2.87
C GLY A 131 23.91 5.35 2.61
N SER A 132 22.80 5.88 2.09
CA SER A 132 21.63 5.11 1.65
C SER A 132 21.02 5.73 0.39
N PHE A 133 19.82 5.29 -0.02
CA PHE A 133 19.17 5.70 -1.27
C PHE A 133 18.20 6.88 -1.12
N GLY A 134 18.19 7.55 0.03
CA GLY A 134 17.29 8.67 0.29
C GLY A 134 17.47 9.80 -0.72
N ASP A 135 16.37 10.28 -1.28
CA ASP A 135 16.33 11.30 -2.32
C ASP A 135 15.00 12.06 -2.27
N HIS A 136 14.98 13.23 -1.63
CA HIS A 136 13.75 14.01 -1.43
C HIS A 136 13.16 14.52 -2.75
N LYS A 137 13.98 14.67 -3.80
CA LYS A 137 13.49 15.07 -5.11
C LYS A 137 12.64 13.94 -5.70
N LYS A 138 13.16 12.70 -5.65
CA LYS A 138 12.39 11.52 -6.06
C LYS A 138 11.16 11.32 -5.18
N ALA A 139 11.29 11.52 -3.87
CA ALA A 139 10.17 11.43 -2.95
C ALA A 139 9.00 12.32 -3.39
N ARG A 140 9.27 13.60 -3.66
CA ARG A 140 8.29 14.55 -4.19
C ARG A 140 7.67 14.08 -5.50
N GLU A 141 8.51 13.67 -6.46
CA GLU A 141 8.05 13.20 -7.77
C GLU A 141 7.09 12.01 -7.65
N TYR A 142 7.39 11.04 -6.77
CA TYR A 142 6.52 9.89 -6.54
C TYR A 142 5.20 10.26 -5.85
N LEU A 143 5.24 11.09 -4.81
CA LEU A 143 4.04 11.49 -4.07
C LEU A 143 3.11 12.38 -4.92
N GLU A 144 3.66 13.25 -5.75
CA GLU A 144 2.86 14.04 -6.70
C GLU A 144 2.22 13.17 -7.78
N ARG A 145 2.92 12.12 -8.22
CA ARG A 145 2.33 11.13 -9.15
C ARG A 145 1.24 10.31 -8.48
N SER A 146 1.42 9.88 -7.22
CA SER A 146 0.38 9.13 -6.51
C SER A 146 -0.89 9.96 -6.28
N LEU A 147 -0.75 11.25 -5.96
CA LEU A 147 -1.87 12.19 -5.87
C LEU A 147 -2.61 12.39 -7.20
N LYS A 148 -1.93 12.31 -8.35
CA LYS A 148 -2.62 12.37 -9.65
C LYS A 148 -3.48 11.14 -9.91
N ILE A 149 -3.07 9.98 -9.39
CA ILE A 149 -3.82 8.72 -9.53
C ILE A 149 -5.03 8.73 -8.59
N ASN A 150 -4.84 9.07 -7.33
CA ASN A 150 -5.91 9.15 -6.35
C ASN A 150 -5.89 10.47 -5.56
N PRO A 151 -6.48 11.55 -6.11
CA PRO A 151 -6.44 12.88 -5.49
C PRO A 151 -7.18 12.99 -4.16
N ALA A 152 -8.15 12.10 -3.92
CA ALA A 152 -8.96 12.07 -2.70
C ALA A 152 -8.53 10.94 -1.74
N GLY A 153 -7.47 10.20 -2.07
CA GLY A 153 -6.99 9.08 -1.27
C GLY A 153 -6.35 9.54 0.03
N ILE A 154 -6.74 8.91 1.14
CA ILE A 154 -6.27 9.25 2.48
C ILE A 154 -4.74 9.11 2.55
N ASP A 155 -4.20 7.97 2.13
CA ASP A 155 -2.76 7.69 2.19
C ASP A 155 -1.95 8.65 1.31
N GLN A 156 -2.41 8.93 0.08
CA GLN A 156 -1.74 9.82 -0.87
C GLN A 156 -1.63 11.24 -0.30
N ASN A 157 -2.74 11.75 0.26
CA ASN A 157 -2.77 13.07 0.89
C ASN A 157 -1.95 13.09 2.19
N TYR A 158 -2.06 12.06 3.03
CA TYR A 158 -1.32 11.97 4.28
C TYR A 158 0.19 11.95 4.05
N PHE A 159 0.70 11.07 3.17
CA PHE A 159 2.13 10.94 2.96
C PHE A 159 2.74 12.12 2.18
N TYR A 160 1.97 12.78 1.29
CA TYR A 160 2.44 14.04 0.69
C TYR A 160 2.49 15.16 1.72
N ALA A 161 1.50 15.26 2.61
CA ALA A 161 1.52 16.21 3.70
C ALA A 161 2.68 15.97 4.67
N ASP A 162 2.94 14.71 5.05
CA ASP A 162 4.08 14.33 5.90
C ASP A 162 5.41 14.71 5.25
N PHE A 163 5.57 14.45 3.95
CA PHE A 163 6.74 14.88 3.20
C PHE A 163 6.91 16.41 3.18
N LEU A 164 5.83 17.16 2.89
CA LEU A 164 5.86 18.62 2.91
C LEU A 164 6.21 19.16 4.29
N TYR A 165 5.73 18.52 5.36
CA TYR A 165 6.05 18.88 6.73
C TYR A 165 7.54 18.70 7.02
N GLU A 166 8.13 17.57 6.63
CA GLU A 166 9.58 17.28 6.78
C GLU A 166 10.45 18.27 5.99
N GLU A 167 9.95 18.75 4.84
CA GLU A 167 10.62 19.78 4.02
C GLU A 167 10.40 21.22 4.53
N GLY A 168 9.61 21.41 5.60
CA GLY A 168 9.30 22.72 6.17
C GLY A 168 8.20 23.52 5.44
N GLU A 169 7.47 22.91 4.51
CA GLU A 169 6.35 23.51 3.77
C GLU A 169 5.02 23.42 4.55
N TYR A 170 5.02 23.87 5.82
CA TYR A 170 3.94 23.62 6.78
C TYR A 170 2.53 24.07 6.33
N ALA A 171 2.44 25.23 5.66
CA ALA A 171 1.15 25.73 5.18
C ALA A 171 0.51 24.78 4.17
N LYS A 172 1.31 24.27 3.22
CA LYS A 172 0.83 23.29 2.24
C LYS A 172 0.59 21.94 2.90
N ALA A 173 1.46 21.50 3.80
CA ALA A 173 1.25 20.26 4.54
C ALA A 173 -0.13 20.24 5.23
N LEU A 174 -0.52 21.34 5.88
CA LEU A 174 -1.83 21.47 6.52
C LEU A 174 -3.01 21.34 5.53
N GLU A 175 -2.87 21.86 4.30
CA GLU A 175 -3.92 21.73 3.28
C GLU A 175 -4.15 20.27 2.88
N TYR A 176 -3.09 19.48 2.77
CA TYR A 176 -3.17 18.06 2.41
C TYR A 176 -3.56 17.18 3.60
N PHE A 177 -3.09 17.47 4.82
CA PHE A 177 -3.55 16.77 6.02
C PHE A 177 -5.06 16.90 6.26
N LYS A 178 -5.68 18.01 5.84
CA LYS A 178 -7.15 18.18 5.94
C LYS A 178 -7.95 17.36 4.92
N LYS A 179 -7.28 16.84 3.88
CA LYS A 179 -7.89 15.99 2.85
C LYS A 179 -7.75 14.51 3.16
N ALA A 180 -6.74 14.16 3.94
CA ALA A 180 -6.57 12.82 4.51
C ALA A 180 -7.57 12.59 5.64
#